data_AF-A0A9D6IQ43-F1
#
_entry.id   AF-A0A9D6IQ43-F1
#
_cell.length_a   1.000
_cell.length_b   1.000
_cell.length_c   1.000
_cell.angle_alpha   90.00
_cell.angle_beta   90.00
_cell.angle_gamma   90.00
#
_symmetry.space_group_name_H-M   'P 1'
#
loop_
_entity.id
_entity.type
_entity.pdbx_description
1 polymer ?
#
loop_
_entity_poly.entity_id
_entity_poly.type
_entity_poly.pdbx_seq_one_letter_code
_entity_poly.pdbx_strand_id
1 'polypeptide(L)'
;MKPLDLLLFSLAVGLTLLNAIVLKSDYPRDFTSAAPADPLAPAAPKSRLFRAIVLHDLDRPHPAKEFPFHFVIGDGAAFPDGRVVPTERWKKQEGDRIEIALAPGHTGAQERALFDLIARLRRDYGIAAGDVGAHRELDPSAKCPMGMSGDDLRRRLR
;
A
#
# COMPACT_ATOMS: atom_id res chain seq x y z
N MET A 1 38.62 -3.76 47.48
CA MET A 1 37.96 -2.95 46.43
C MET A 1 37.87 -1.53 46.93
N LYS A 2 38.19 -0.52 46.11
CA LYS A 2 38.14 0.88 46.54
C LYS A 2 36.69 1.37 46.49
N PRO A 3 36.27 2.33 47.34
CA PRO A 3 34.89 2.82 47.35
C PRO A 3 34.44 3.40 45.99
N LEU A 4 35.38 3.90 45.19
CA LEU A 4 35.14 4.36 43.82
C LEU A 4 34.71 3.23 42.87
N ASP A 5 35.25 2.01 43.05
CA ASP A 5 34.93 0.86 42.20
C ASP A 5 33.49 0.38 42.44
N LEU A 6 33.00 0.49 43.68
CA LEU A 6 31.64 0.12 44.06
C LEU A 6 30.60 1.09 43.45
N LEU A 7 30.94 2.38 43.41
CA LEU A 7 30.12 3.43 42.80
C LEU A 7 30.02 3.27 41.29
N LEU A 8 31.14 3.00 40.62
CA LEU A 8 31.16 2.74 39.17
C LEU A 8 30.37 1.48 38.80
N PHE A 9 30.47 0.43 39.62
CA PHE A 9 29.70 -0.79 39.41
C PHE A 9 28.19 -0.56 39.59
N SER A 10 27.79 0.20 40.62
CA SER A 10 26.39 0.56 40.85
C SER A 10 25.81 1.43 39.72
N LEU A 11 26.60 2.37 39.20
CA LEU A 11 26.20 3.20 38.06
C LEU A 11 26.02 2.37 36.79
N ALA A 12 26.93 1.42 36.52
CA ALA A 12 26.86 0.53 35.36
C ALA A 12 25.63 -0.38 35.41
N VAL A 13 25.33 -0.96 36.57
CA VAL A 13 24.11 -1.78 36.77
C VAL A 13 22.86 -0.92 36.63
N GLY A 14 22.84 0.29 37.20
CA GLY A 14 21.73 1.24 37.06
C GLY A 14 21.47 1.64 35.61
N LEU A 15 22.50 1.95 34.83
CA LEU A 15 22.37 2.29 33.40
C LEU A 15 21.88 1.11 32.56
N THR A 16 22.31 -0.11 32.91
CA THR A 16 21.91 -1.32 32.18
C THR A 16 20.44 -1.66 32.45
N LEU A 17 19.97 -1.48 33.70
CA LEU A 17 18.57 -1.67 34.06
C LEU A 17 17.66 -0.58 33.48
N LEU A 18 18.12 0.67 33.42
CA LEU A 18 17.35 1.77 32.81
C LEU A 18 17.18 1.55 31.29
N ASN A 19 18.24 1.11 30.59
CA ASN A 19 18.15 0.73 29.18
C ASN A 19 17.18 -0.45 28.95
N ALA A 20 17.19 -1.46 29.82
CA ALA A 20 16.27 -2.59 29.70
C ALA A 20 14.81 -2.18 29.91
N ILE A 21 14.52 -1.22 30.78
CA ILE A 21 13.17 -0.73 31.04
C ILE A 21 12.69 0.18 29.89
N VAL A 22 13.53 1.09 29.42
CA VAL A 22 13.20 1.98 28.28
C VAL A 22 13.00 1.18 26.99
N LEU A 23 13.86 0.17 26.73
CA LEU A 23 13.64 -0.75 25.61
C LEU A 23 12.32 -1.52 25.76
N LYS A 24 11.94 -1.94 26.98
CA LYS A 24 10.75 -2.76 27.20
C LYS A 24 9.45 -1.95 27.26
N SER A 25 9.48 -0.65 27.54
CA SER A 25 8.32 0.24 27.50
C SER A 25 7.94 0.68 26.09
N ASP A 26 8.90 0.71 25.17
CA ASP A 26 8.67 1.13 23.78
C ASP A 26 8.37 -0.03 22.81
N TYR A 27 8.29 -1.27 23.30
CA TYR A 27 7.77 -2.40 22.52
C TYR A 27 6.27 -2.58 22.80
N PRO A 28 5.36 -2.19 21.89
CA PRO A 28 3.99 -2.66 21.96
C PRO A 28 3.98 -4.20 21.89
N ARG A 29 3.26 -4.83 22.82
CA ARG A 29 3.14 -6.29 23.00
C ARG A 29 2.37 -7.01 21.88
N ASP A 30 1.91 -6.28 20.88
CA ASP A 30 1.16 -6.83 19.76
C ASP A 30 2.10 -7.06 18.58
N PHE A 31 2.84 -8.16 18.63
CA PHE A 31 3.32 -8.80 17.42
C PHE A 31 2.12 -9.49 16.75
N THR A 32 1.18 -8.71 16.22
CA THR A 32 0.63 -9.13 14.94
C THR A 32 1.82 -9.12 14.01
N SER A 33 2.14 -10.27 13.41
CA SER A 33 3.08 -10.32 12.32
C SER A 33 2.54 -9.40 11.24
N ALA A 34 2.95 -8.13 11.26
CA ALA A 34 2.89 -7.29 10.09
C ALA A 34 3.76 -8.06 9.10
N ALA A 35 3.12 -8.66 8.11
CA ALA A 35 3.82 -9.23 6.98
C ALA A 35 4.90 -8.22 6.57
N PRO A 36 6.13 -8.66 6.26
CA PRO A 36 7.17 -7.75 5.81
C PRO A 36 6.55 -6.84 4.77
N ALA A 37 6.63 -5.52 4.99
CA ALA A 37 6.17 -4.55 4.02
C ALA A 37 6.81 -4.96 2.69
N ASP A 38 5.99 -5.49 1.78
CA ASP A 38 6.46 -5.79 0.44
C ASP A 38 7.13 -4.51 -0.06
N PRO A 39 8.35 -4.57 -0.60
CA PRO A 39 9.09 -3.38 -0.97
C PRO A 39 8.21 -2.54 -1.90
N LEU A 40 7.76 -1.41 -1.34
CA LEU A 40 6.95 -0.37 -1.93
C LEU A 40 7.35 -0.12 -3.40
N ALA A 41 6.58 -0.57 -4.39
CA ALA A 41 6.70 0.03 -5.72
C ALA A 41 6.13 1.45 -5.65
N PRO A 42 6.83 2.56 -6.00
CA PRO A 42 7.95 2.61 -6.95
C PRO A 42 9.15 3.51 -6.56
N ALA A 43 10.25 3.37 -7.31
CA ALA A 43 11.16 4.47 -7.61
C ALA A 43 11.33 4.54 -9.14
N ALA A 44 10.54 5.37 -9.82
CA ALA A 44 10.76 5.71 -11.22
C ALA A 44 10.58 7.22 -11.42
N PRO A 45 11.61 7.97 -11.85
CA PRO A 45 11.48 9.39 -12.16
C PRO A 45 10.75 9.65 -13.50
N LYS A 46 9.64 10.42 -13.39
CA LYS A 46 9.14 11.54 -14.23
C LYS A 46 9.33 11.57 -15.76
N SER A 47 9.06 10.49 -16.51
CA SER A 47 8.91 10.64 -17.98
C SER A 47 7.47 10.90 -18.45
N ARG A 48 6.47 10.63 -17.61
CA ARG A 48 5.05 10.93 -17.89
C ARG A 48 4.31 11.37 -16.63
N LEU A 49 3.57 12.48 -16.74
CA LEU A 49 2.60 12.90 -15.73
C LEU A 49 1.32 12.11 -15.97
N PHE A 50 1.12 11.03 -15.23
CA PHE A 50 -0.20 10.41 -15.15
C PHE A 50 -1.21 11.46 -14.69
N ARG A 51 -2.35 11.52 -15.38
CA ARG A 51 -3.38 12.53 -15.15
C ARG A 51 -4.52 12.04 -14.27
N ALA A 52 -4.71 10.73 -14.19
CA ALA A 52 -5.81 10.11 -13.45
C ALA A 52 -5.44 8.73 -12.91
N ILE A 53 -6.22 8.27 -11.93
CA ILE A 53 -6.21 6.90 -11.43
C ILE A 53 -7.57 6.27 -11.72
N VAL A 54 -7.56 5.09 -12.32
CA VAL A 54 -8.76 4.36 -12.74
C VAL A 54 -8.81 3.02 -12.05
N LEU A 55 -9.92 2.76 -11.37
CA LEU A 55 -10.19 1.51 -10.68
C LEU A 55 -10.96 0.53 -11.58
N HIS A 56 -10.51 -0.72 -11.54
CA HIS A 56 -11.13 -1.88 -12.16
C HIS A 56 -11.35 -2.99 -11.13
N ASP A 57 -12.29 -3.87 -11.44
CA ASP A 57 -12.43 -5.17 -10.79
C ASP A 57 -12.15 -6.26 -11.81
N LEU A 58 -11.43 -7.28 -11.38
CA LEU A 58 -11.29 -8.52 -12.12
C LEU A 58 -12.51 -9.40 -11.87
N ASP A 59 -13.03 -10.01 -12.92
CA ASP A 59 -14.10 -11.00 -12.87
C ASP A 59 -13.61 -12.38 -12.39
N ARG A 60 -12.30 -12.63 -12.51
CA ARG A 60 -11.65 -13.88 -12.10
C ARG A 60 -10.18 -13.65 -11.69
N PRO A 61 -9.59 -14.54 -10.87
CA PRO A 61 -8.18 -14.45 -10.52
C PRO A 61 -7.30 -14.58 -11.76
N HIS A 62 -6.29 -13.71 -11.91
CA HIS A 62 -5.44 -13.68 -13.09
C HIS A 62 -3.96 -13.44 -12.74
N PRO A 63 -3.02 -14.04 -13.49
CA PRO A 63 -1.58 -13.89 -13.24
C PRO A 63 -1.06 -12.50 -13.67
N ALA A 64 -0.28 -11.83 -12.81
CA ALA A 64 0.16 -10.43 -12.94
C ALA A 64 0.94 -10.04 -14.22
N LYS A 65 1.46 -11.00 -14.99
CA LYS A 65 2.46 -10.73 -16.03
C LYS A 65 1.90 -10.15 -17.34
N GLU A 66 0.60 -10.26 -17.60
CA GLU A 66 -0.01 -9.82 -18.88
C GLU A 66 -1.30 -9.02 -18.68
N PHE A 67 -1.32 -8.12 -17.70
CA PHE A 67 -2.48 -7.27 -17.51
C PHE A 67 -2.38 -5.93 -18.24
N PRO A 68 -3.51 -5.41 -18.76
CA PRO A 68 -3.62 -4.03 -19.20
C PRO A 68 -3.60 -3.05 -18.01
N PHE A 69 -3.43 -3.51 -16.77
CA PHE A 69 -3.40 -2.68 -15.57
C PHE A 69 -1.97 -2.39 -15.15
N HIS A 70 -1.75 -1.29 -14.42
CA HIS A 70 -0.47 -0.96 -13.81
C HIS A 70 -0.26 -1.72 -12.50
N PHE A 71 -1.33 -1.87 -11.71
CA PHE A 71 -1.29 -2.59 -10.44
C PHE A 71 -2.43 -3.59 -10.34
N VAL A 72 -2.17 -4.69 -9.62
CA VAL A 72 -3.18 -5.67 -9.21
C VAL A 72 -3.10 -5.83 -7.70
N ILE A 73 -4.24 -5.85 -7.01
CA ILE A 73 -4.33 -6.09 -5.57
C ILE A 73 -4.91 -7.48 -5.31
N GLY A 74 -4.10 -8.35 -4.70
CA GLY A 74 -4.41 -9.77 -4.50
C GLY A 74 -5.57 -10.04 -3.53
N ASP A 75 -6.21 -11.19 -3.71
CA ASP A 75 -7.34 -11.73 -2.93
C ASP A 75 -6.97 -12.96 -2.08
N GLY A 76 -5.70 -13.40 -2.15
CA GLY A 76 -5.22 -14.63 -1.54
C GLY A 76 -5.14 -15.83 -2.49
N ALA A 77 -5.76 -15.78 -3.68
CA ALA A 77 -5.77 -16.91 -4.62
C ALA A 77 -4.53 -16.94 -5.51
N ALA A 78 -4.30 -15.86 -6.27
CA ALA A 78 -3.12 -15.74 -7.14
C ALA A 78 -1.96 -15.00 -6.46
N PHE A 79 -2.28 -14.06 -5.58
CA PHE A 79 -1.36 -13.26 -4.78
C PHE A 79 -1.91 -13.15 -3.36
N PRO A 80 -1.06 -13.00 -2.33
CA PRO A 80 -1.53 -12.75 -0.96
C PRO A 80 -2.58 -11.64 -0.89
N ASP A 81 -3.57 -11.80 -0.02
CA ASP A 81 -4.65 -10.84 0.16
C ASP A 81 -4.11 -9.45 0.55
N GLY A 82 -4.55 -8.41 -0.17
CA GLY A 82 -4.07 -7.04 0.00
C GLY A 82 -2.67 -6.77 -0.56
N ARG A 83 -2.00 -7.75 -1.17
CA ARG A 83 -0.70 -7.51 -1.82
C ARG A 83 -0.86 -6.66 -3.07
N VAL A 84 -0.19 -5.52 -3.12
CA VAL A 84 -0.08 -4.70 -4.33
C VAL A 84 1.03 -5.24 -5.23
N VAL A 85 0.67 -5.68 -6.42
CA VAL A 85 1.58 -6.26 -7.40
C VAL A 85 1.71 -5.31 -8.60
N PRO A 86 2.90 -4.72 -8.84
CA PRO A 86 3.16 -3.96 -10.05
C PRO A 86 3.28 -4.90 -11.26
N THR A 87 2.69 -4.52 -12.39
CA THR A 87 2.74 -5.28 -13.64
C THR A 87 3.88 -4.79 -14.56
N GLU A 88 4.06 -5.44 -15.71
CA GLU A 88 4.95 -4.92 -16.76
C GLU A 88 4.53 -3.55 -17.29
N ARG A 89 3.21 -3.27 -17.35
CA ARG A 89 2.69 -1.97 -17.78
C ARG A 89 3.14 -0.85 -16.84
N TRP A 90 3.17 -1.13 -15.53
CA TRP A 90 3.75 -0.20 -14.56
C TRP A 90 5.25 0.00 -14.78
N LYS A 91 6.02 -1.06 -14.98
CA LYS A 91 7.47 -0.94 -15.23
C LYS A 91 7.77 -0.09 -16.45
N LYS A 92 6.94 -0.17 -17.49
CA LYS A 92 7.06 0.62 -18.72
C LYS A 92 6.41 2.00 -18.65
N GLN A 93 5.65 2.30 -17.59
CA GLN A 93 4.89 3.54 -17.41
C GLN A 93 3.99 3.87 -18.63
N GLU A 94 3.24 2.87 -19.09
CA GLU A 94 2.45 2.94 -20.34
C GLU A 94 1.04 3.50 -20.16
N GLY A 95 0.81 4.67 -20.74
CA GLY A 95 -0.51 5.33 -20.77
C GLY A 95 -0.44 6.74 -20.18
N ASP A 96 -1.60 7.38 -20.10
CA ASP A 96 -1.82 8.68 -19.46
C ASP A 96 -2.55 8.56 -18.11
N ARG A 97 -2.94 7.34 -17.73
CA ARG A 97 -3.68 7.02 -16.50
C ARG A 97 -3.04 5.84 -15.79
N ILE A 98 -3.16 5.81 -14.47
CA ILE A 98 -2.76 4.68 -13.64
C ILE A 98 -3.96 3.76 -13.48
N GLU A 99 -3.83 2.56 -13.99
CA GLU A 99 -4.87 1.54 -14.01
C GLU A 99 -4.65 0.58 -12.84
N ILE A 100 -5.58 0.50 -11.89
CA ILE A 100 -5.50 -0.38 -10.72
C ILE A 100 -6.63 -1.41 -10.81
N ALA A 101 -6.31 -2.69 -10.66
CA ALA A 101 -7.29 -3.76 -10.63
C ALA A 101 -7.35 -4.43 -9.25
N LEU A 102 -8.56 -4.62 -8.71
CA LEU A 102 -8.79 -5.50 -7.57
C LEU A 102 -9.05 -6.93 -8.07
N ALA A 103 -8.37 -7.90 -7.47
CA ALA A 103 -8.77 -9.30 -7.62
C ALA A 103 -10.17 -9.53 -7.01
N PRO A 104 -10.90 -10.59 -7.41
CA PRO A 104 -12.26 -10.83 -6.92
C PRO A 104 -12.35 -10.89 -5.39
N GLY A 105 -13.47 -10.45 -4.82
CA GLY A 105 -13.80 -10.67 -3.40
C GLY A 105 -13.91 -9.42 -2.54
N HIS A 106 -13.25 -8.31 -2.92
CA HIS A 106 -13.32 -7.02 -2.21
C HIS A 106 -13.10 -7.15 -0.70
N THR A 107 -12.00 -7.81 -0.30
CA THR A 107 -11.68 -7.98 1.11
C THR A 107 -11.34 -6.65 1.78
N GLY A 108 -11.46 -6.58 3.10
CA GLY A 108 -11.00 -5.41 3.84
C GLY A 108 -9.49 -5.16 3.70
N ALA A 109 -8.67 -6.19 3.42
CA ALA A 109 -7.24 -6.02 3.17
C ALA A 109 -6.97 -5.40 1.80
N GLN A 110 -7.69 -5.84 0.75
CA GLN A 110 -7.66 -5.22 -0.56
C GLN A 110 -8.06 -3.75 -0.50
N GLU A 111 -9.13 -3.46 0.22
CA GLU A 111 -9.64 -2.09 0.36
C GLU A 111 -8.62 -1.17 1.04
N ARG A 112 -8.01 -1.61 2.16
CA ARG A 112 -6.94 -0.86 2.82
C ARG A 112 -5.76 -0.61 1.87
N ALA A 113 -5.27 -1.67 1.22
CA ALA A 113 -4.16 -1.58 0.27
C ALA A 113 -4.46 -0.65 -0.90
N LEU A 114 -5.71 -0.65 -1.39
CA LEU A 114 -6.16 0.24 -2.44
C LEU A 114 -6.07 1.71 -2.03
N PHE A 115 -6.63 2.06 -0.87
CA PHE A 115 -6.63 3.44 -0.41
C PHE A 115 -5.21 3.94 -0.09
N ASP A 116 -4.36 3.10 0.51
CA ASP A 116 -2.96 3.42 0.76
C ASP A 116 -2.18 3.64 -0.56
N LEU A 117 -2.42 2.79 -1.57
CA LEU A 117 -1.82 2.92 -2.89
C LEU A 117 -2.28 4.21 -3.58
N ILE A 118 -3.59 4.48 -3.61
CA ILE A 118 -4.14 5.70 -4.24
C ILE A 118 -3.58 6.96 -3.56
N ALA A 119 -3.59 7.00 -2.22
CA ALA A 119 -3.07 8.15 -1.48
C ALA A 119 -1.60 8.43 -1.84
N ARG A 120 -0.78 7.38 -1.93
CA ARG A 120 0.61 7.49 -2.34
C ARG A 120 0.76 7.95 -3.79
N LEU A 121 0.06 7.33 -4.74
CA LEU A 121 0.15 7.70 -6.16
C LEU A 121 -0.29 9.15 -6.40
N ARG A 122 -1.35 9.60 -5.71
CA ARG A 122 -1.80 10.99 -5.76
C ARG A 122 -0.73 11.96 -5.29
N ARG A 123 -0.10 11.67 -4.16
CA ARG A 123 0.99 12.49 -3.61
C ARG A 123 2.21 12.50 -4.56
N ASP A 124 2.62 11.33 -5.02
CA ASP A 124 3.88 11.18 -5.76
C ASP A 124 3.77 11.73 -7.21
N TYR A 125 2.56 11.71 -7.81
CA TYR A 125 2.30 12.18 -9.18
C TYR A 125 1.46 13.46 -9.28
N GLY A 126 1.00 14.02 -8.16
CA GLY A 126 0.20 15.25 -8.14
C GLY A 126 -1.23 15.08 -8.69
N ILE A 127 -1.81 13.90 -8.56
CA ILE A 127 -3.15 13.57 -9.08
C ILE A 127 -4.23 14.09 -8.10
N ALA A 128 -5.16 14.92 -8.58
CA ALA A 128 -6.21 15.46 -7.74
C ALA A 128 -7.22 14.37 -7.34
N ALA A 129 -7.94 14.58 -6.23
CA ALA A 129 -8.99 13.63 -5.81
C ALA A 129 -10.08 13.47 -6.89
N GLY A 130 -10.39 14.54 -7.61
CA GLY A 130 -11.36 14.52 -8.72
C GLY A 130 -10.93 13.65 -9.90
N ASP A 131 -9.63 13.40 -10.06
CA ASP A 131 -9.04 12.58 -11.11
C ASP A 131 -8.88 11.11 -10.69
N VAL A 132 -9.52 10.70 -9.58
CA VAL A 132 -9.66 9.31 -9.20
C VAL A 132 -11.08 8.86 -9.51
N GLY A 133 -11.21 7.78 -10.27
CA GLY A 133 -12.52 7.31 -10.73
C GLY A 133 -12.57 5.81 -10.96
N ALA A 134 -13.81 5.34 -11.09
CA ALA A 134 -14.14 3.99 -11.52
C ALA A 134 -14.13 3.91 -13.06
N HIS A 135 -13.72 2.78 -13.64
CA HIS A 135 -13.70 2.62 -15.11
C HIS A 135 -15.05 2.94 -15.76
N ARG A 136 -16.17 2.54 -15.15
CA ARG A 136 -17.54 2.87 -15.60
C ARG A 136 -17.85 4.37 -15.71
N GLU A 137 -17.11 5.23 -15.02
CA GLU A 137 -17.30 6.69 -15.11
C GLU A 137 -16.61 7.27 -16.35
N LEU A 138 -15.63 6.55 -16.91
CA LEU A 138 -14.91 6.91 -18.13
C LEU A 138 -15.51 6.25 -19.37
N ASP A 139 -16.00 5.03 -19.20
CA ASP A 139 -16.73 4.28 -20.21
C ASP A 139 -18.06 3.80 -19.60
N PRO A 140 -19.19 4.46 -19.90
CA PRO A 140 -20.50 4.07 -19.40
C PRO A 140 -20.92 2.64 -19.81
N SER A 141 -20.28 2.03 -20.81
CA SER A 141 -20.51 0.65 -21.20
C SER A 141 -19.72 -0.36 -20.37
N ALA A 142 -18.70 0.11 -19.65
CA ALA A 142 -17.91 -0.72 -18.75
C ALA A 142 -18.69 -1.07 -17.49
N LYS A 143 -18.63 -2.34 -17.10
CA LYS A 143 -19.31 -2.88 -15.91
C LYS A 143 -18.44 -2.89 -14.65
N CYS A 144 -17.21 -2.37 -14.71
CA CYS A 144 -16.26 -2.36 -13.59
C CYS A 144 -15.98 -0.95 -13.07
N PRO A 145 -15.67 -0.80 -11.77
CA PRO A 145 -15.78 -1.80 -10.71
C PRO A 145 -17.27 -2.09 -10.38
N MET A 146 -17.58 -3.34 -10.03
CA MET A 146 -18.92 -3.75 -9.61
C MET A 146 -19.19 -3.35 -8.15
N GLY A 147 -18.15 -3.30 -7.30
CA GLY A 147 -18.30 -3.08 -5.86
C GLY A 147 -18.11 -1.65 -5.37
N MET A 148 -17.55 -0.74 -6.18
CA MET A 148 -17.17 0.60 -5.72
C MET A 148 -17.41 1.67 -6.78
N SER A 149 -18.16 2.72 -6.43
CA SER A 149 -18.32 3.90 -7.29
C SER A 149 -17.11 4.83 -7.19
N GLY A 150 -16.85 5.65 -8.21
CA GLY A 150 -15.83 6.69 -8.11
C GLY A 150 -16.23 7.76 -7.09
N ASP A 151 -17.52 8.02 -6.88
CA ASP A 151 -17.98 8.88 -5.79
C ASP A 151 -17.66 8.32 -4.41
N ASP A 152 -17.80 7.01 -4.20
CA ASP A 152 -17.38 6.35 -2.95
C ASP A 152 -15.87 6.47 -2.73
N LEU A 153 -15.08 6.22 -3.78
CA LEU A 153 -13.63 6.44 -3.76
C LEU A 153 -13.30 7.88 -3.35
N ARG A 154 -13.88 8.86 -4.04
CA ARG A 154 -13.63 10.29 -3.81
C ARG A 154 -14.05 10.74 -2.42
N ARG A 155 -15.19 10.25 -1.89
CA ARG A 155 -15.65 10.57 -0.53
C ARG A 155 -14.66 10.08 0.53
N ARG A 156 -14.06 8.92 0.33
CA ARG A 156 -13.16 8.29 1.30
C ARG A 156 -11.70 8.75 1.20
N LEU A 157 -11.38 9.51 0.16
CA LEU A 157 -10.07 10.10 -0.11
C LEU A 157 -9.95 11.59 0.30
N ARG A 158 -11.01 12.16 0.88
CA ARG A 158 -11.05 13.52 1.44
C ARG A 158 -10.68 13.48 2.92
#